data_AF-A0A7X4ASM6-F1
#
_entry.id   AF-A0A7X4ASM6-F1
#
_cell.length_a   1.000
_cell.length_b   1.000
_cell.length_c   1.000
_cell.angle_alpha   90.00
_cell.angle_beta   90.00
_cell.angle_gamma   90.00
#
_symmetry.space_group_name_H-M   'P 1'
#
loop_
_entity.id
_entity.type
_entity.pdbx_description
1 polymer ?
#
loop_
_entity_poly.entity_id
_entity_poly.type
_entity_poly.pdbx_seq_one_letter_code
_entity_poly.pdbx_strand_id
1 'polypeptide(L)'
;MFLDNQHPNQKEAYFNALRALGSLSRLFSNNQIPYLHYRSHENVFAKTLGAENHSRADLAVDAVKDAIGIGLKTFIYRISQYEKIAEFNKCLPEYKDLGNMELVRYIARARNERIRLAARTYGLKSNLYHCVARKEGCFLIYEVSMAEINPDSIHGIKKERDNTISFREGDIEYKFNCSKSTLYKRFSPTKASAQIPIDILRDPYQTILGLLPLDLRYPENTPPSRTIILPLFSPRRGGNIVHDKSGLNQWNAGGRSRHEDEVYIPVPKWIHRAFENFFPPRHVSFNLFLPGGKKLRVAVCQAGDKALMSNPNKALGEWLLRRVLSLKRGELLTYSKLLRIGVDSVAITKDSVGRYHIDFKASGTYDAFARANSSQYIIDEDREHL
;
A
#
# COMPACT_ATOMS: atom_id res chain seq x y z
N MET A 1 3.38 20.96 12.70
CA MET A 1 3.57 19.72 11.93
C MET A 1 2.58 18.68 12.47
N PHE A 2 2.41 17.50 11.86
CA PHE A 2 1.41 16.50 12.33
C PHE A 2 1.65 16.10 13.77
N LEU A 3 2.90 15.78 14.12
CA LEU A 3 3.26 15.36 15.47
C LEU A 3 2.93 16.44 16.51
N ASP A 4 3.20 17.71 16.22
CA ASP A 4 2.98 18.82 17.17
C ASP A 4 1.51 18.91 17.60
N ASN A 5 0.59 18.60 16.68
CA ASN A 5 -0.86 18.67 16.86
C ASN A 5 -1.43 17.44 17.61
N GLN A 6 -0.61 16.46 17.96
CA GLN A 6 -1.07 15.28 18.70
C GLN A 6 -1.21 15.56 20.19
N HIS A 7 -2.12 14.86 20.85
CA HIS A 7 -2.34 14.98 22.29
C HIS A 7 -1.03 14.67 23.06
N PRO A 8 -0.68 15.43 24.12
CA PRO A 8 0.57 15.23 24.88
C PRO A 8 0.80 13.78 25.31
N ASN A 9 -0.21 13.12 25.88
CA ASN A 9 -0.11 11.71 26.30
C ASN A 9 0.17 10.75 25.13
N GLN A 10 -0.36 11.02 23.93
CA GLN A 10 -0.08 10.19 22.74
C GLN A 10 1.36 10.39 22.27
N LYS A 11 1.85 11.63 22.26
CA LYS A 11 3.26 11.95 21.94
C LYS A 11 4.21 11.27 22.90
N GLU A 12 3.92 11.37 24.19
CA GLU A 12 4.73 10.74 25.24
C GLU A 12 4.75 9.22 25.10
N ALA A 13 3.57 8.59 24.92
CA ALA A 13 3.49 7.16 24.68
C ALA A 13 4.28 6.74 23.43
N TYR A 14 4.20 7.52 22.35
CA TYR A 14 4.97 7.28 21.13
C TYR A 14 6.48 7.37 21.38
N PHE A 15 6.94 8.43 22.06
CA PHE A 15 8.36 8.62 22.37
C PHE A 15 8.90 7.55 23.31
N ASN A 16 8.13 7.15 24.32
CA ASN A 16 8.51 6.09 25.24
C ASN A 16 8.60 4.74 24.52
N ALA A 17 7.66 4.44 23.63
CA ALA A 17 7.71 3.23 22.82
C ALA A 17 8.92 3.21 21.86
N LEU A 18 9.23 4.34 21.20
CA LEU A 18 10.44 4.47 20.39
C LEU A 18 11.72 4.32 21.24
N ARG A 19 11.75 4.89 22.46
CA ARG A 19 12.88 4.73 23.39
C ARG A 19 13.11 3.28 23.76
N ALA A 20 12.05 2.57 24.14
CA ALA A 20 12.12 1.16 24.47
C ALA A 20 12.55 0.29 23.27
N LEU A 21 12.05 0.57 22.06
CA LEU A 21 12.49 -0.15 20.86
C LEU A 21 13.96 0.14 20.53
N GLY A 22 14.39 1.40 20.62
CA GLY A 22 15.77 1.80 20.38
C GLY A 22 16.74 1.23 21.43
N SER A 23 16.32 1.11 22.68
CA SER A 23 17.18 0.54 23.74
C SER A 23 17.49 -0.94 23.51
N LEU A 24 16.66 -1.65 22.74
CA LEU A 24 16.81 -3.06 22.36
C LEU A 24 17.69 -3.29 21.12
N SER A 25 18.43 -2.28 20.66
CA SER A 25 19.22 -2.35 19.42
C SER A 25 20.18 -3.55 19.34
N ARG A 26 20.79 -3.94 20.47
CA ARG A 26 21.71 -5.09 20.57
C ARG A 26 21.07 -6.46 20.31
N LEU A 27 19.74 -6.55 20.20
CA LEU A 27 19.09 -7.75 19.67
C LEU A 27 19.37 -7.96 18.18
N PHE A 28 19.68 -6.89 17.43
CA PHE A 28 19.79 -6.92 15.97
C PHE A 28 21.15 -6.43 15.46
N SER A 29 21.86 -5.60 16.23
CA SER A 29 23.11 -4.99 15.79
C SER A 29 23.99 -4.56 16.97
N ASN A 30 25.30 -4.70 16.81
CA ASN A 30 26.30 -4.17 17.75
C ASN A 30 26.70 -2.70 17.46
N ASN A 31 25.99 -2.01 16.56
CA ASN A 31 26.25 -0.62 16.22
C ASN A 31 25.81 0.33 17.36
N GLN A 32 26.54 1.44 17.55
CA GLN A 32 26.17 2.51 18.49
C GLN A 32 24.99 3.36 18.01
N ILE A 33 24.72 3.36 16.71
CA ILE A 33 23.51 3.97 16.15
C ILE A 33 22.32 3.06 16.47
N PRO A 34 21.29 3.55 17.18
CA PRO A 34 20.18 2.70 17.55
C PRO A 34 19.44 2.17 16.31
N TYR A 35 19.00 0.93 16.42
CA TYR A 35 18.24 0.22 15.41
C TYR A 35 16.75 0.40 15.63
N LEU A 36 16.01 0.57 14.53
CA LEU A 36 14.56 0.57 14.53
C LEU A 36 14.08 -0.13 13.28
N HIS A 37 13.44 -1.29 13.45
CA HIS A 37 12.84 -2.02 12.35
C HIS A 37 11.61 -1.27 11.83
N TYR A 38 11.44 -1.17 10.50
CA TYR A 38 10.39 -0.39 9.87
C TYR A 38 8.97 -0.83 10.30
N ARG A 39 8.70 -2.14 10.38
CA ARG A 39 7.40 -2.64 10.88
C ARG A 39 7.13 -2.28 12.34
N SER A 40 8.17 -2.24 13.17
CA SER A 40 8.00 -1.84 14.58
C SER A 40 7.66 -0.36 14.66
N HIS A 41 8.26 0.47 13.81
CA HIS A 41 7.90 1.88 13.66
C HIS A 41 6.43 2.05 13.24
N GLU A 42 5.98 1.35 12.18
CA GLU A 42 4.58 1.36 11.72
C GLU A 42 3.60 0.98 12.83
N ASN A 43 3.85 -0.14 13.50
CA ASN A 43 2.95 -0.66 14.53
C ASN A 43 2.89 0.27 15.75
N VAL A 44 4.04 0.77 16.21
CA VAL A 44 4.08 1.71 17.34
C VAL A 44 3.42 3.03 16.99
N PHE A 45 3.66 3.56 15.79
CA PHE A 45 3.03 4.78 15.32
C PHE A 45 1.50 4.65 15.34
N ALA A 46 0.97 3.60 14.72
CA ALA A 46 -0.47 3.32 14.70
C ALA A 46 -1.05 3.15 16.11
N LYS A 47 -0.41 2.31 16.94
CA LYS A 47 -0.88 1.98 18.29
C LYS A 47 -0.91 3.19 19.22
N THR A 48 0.16 3.97 19.26
CA THR A 48 0.33 5.04 20.26
C THR A 48 -0.33 6.34 19.86
N LEU A 49 -0.35 6.65 18.56
CA LEU A 49 -1.00 7.85 18.04
C LEU A 49 -2.45 7.59 17.62
N GLY A 50 -2.97 6.36 17.71
CA GLY A 50 -4.34 6.04 17.30
C GLY A 50 -4.58 6.27 15.80
N ALA A 51 -3.58 5.96 14.97
CA ALA A 51 -3.70 6.02 13.51
C ALA A 51 -4.13 4.65 12.97
N GLU A 52 -4.93 4.66 11.90
CA GLU A 52 -5.26 3.45 11.17
C GLU A 52 -4.02 2.93 10.45
N ASN A 53 -3.66 1.67 10.69
CA ASN A 53 -2.51 1.04 10.05
C ASN A 53 -2.89 0.50 8.66
N HIS A 54 -2.34 1.13 7.63
CA HIS A 54 -2.55 0.77 6.22
C HIS A 54 -1.27 0.24 5.57
N SER A 55 -0.21 -0.07 6.33
CA SER A 55 1.06 -0.57 5.78
C SER A 55 0.92 -1.89 5.03
N ARG A 56 -0.16 -2.64 5.30
CA ARG A 56 -0.50 -3.86 4.57
C ARG A 56 -1.22 -3.61 3.25
N ALA A 57 -1.77 -2.43 3.01
CA ALA A 57 -2.45 -2.09 1.75
C ALA A 57 -1.45 -1.81 0.61
N ASP A 58 -0.15 -1.69 0.93
CA ASP A 58 0.94 -1.39 -0.01
C ASP A 58 0.65 -0.13 -0.88
N LEU A 59 -0.05 0.85 -0.30
CA LEU A 59 -0.35 2.14 -0.92
C LEU A 59 0.77 3.15 -0.62
N ALA A 60 0.66 4.37 -1.18
CA ALA A 60 1.67 5.42 -0.95
C ALA A 60 1.80 5.89 0.51
N VAL A 61 0.87 5.49 1.39
CA VAL A 61 0.77 5.89 2.79
C VAL A 61 0.70 4.64 3.67
N ASP A 62 1.40 4.67 4.80
CA ASP A 62 1.51 3.55 5.75
C ASP A 62 0.50 3.69 6.89
N ALA A 63 0.09 4.91 7.21
CA ALA A 63 -0.92 5.20 8.23
C ALA A 63 -1.84 6.35 7.82
N VAL A 64 -3.06 6.34 8.35
CA VAL A 64 -4.05 7.41 8.17
C VAL A 64 -4.54 7.87 9.53
N LYS A 65 -4.55 9.18 9.75
CA LYS A 65 -5.18 9.81 10.93
C LYS A 65 -5.69 11.20 10.58
N ASP A 66 -6.90 11.55 11.01
CA ASP A 66 -7.49 12.88 10.84
C ASP A 66 -7.46 13.38 9.39
N ALA A 67 -7.72 12.49 8.42
CA ALA A 67 -7.63 12.73 6.98
C ALA A 67 -6.22 13.15 6.49
N ILE A 68 -5.17 12.78 7.22
CA ILE A 68 -3.77 12.95 6.84
C ILE A 68 -3.19 11.58 6.50
N GLY A 69 -2.62 11.45 5.30
CA GLY A 69 -1.86 10.27 4.89
C GLY A 69 -0.40 10.38 5.29
N ILE A 70 0.14 9.33 5.90
CA ILE A 70 1.44 9.35 6.54
C ILE A 70 2.30 8.23 5.97
N GLY A 71 3.36 8.60 5.24
CA GLY A 71 4.42 7.68 4.85
C GLY A 71 5.48 7.60 5.94
N LEU A 72 5.71 6.43 6.51
CA LEU A 72 6.65 6.20 7.58
C LEU A 72 8.02 5.82 7.02
N LYS A 73 9.07 6.49 7.51
CA LYS A 73 10.45 6.19 7.11
C LYS A 73 11.35 6.09 8.32
N THR A 74 12.28 5.16 8.26
CA THR A 74 13.39 5.05 9.22
C THR A 74 14.69 4.84 8.46
N PHE A 75 15.73 5.56 8.83
CA PHE A 75 17.02 5.52 8.14
C PHE A 75 18.14 6.05 9.06
N ILE A 76 19.40 5.81 8.71
CA ILE A 76 20.54 6.39 9.45
C ILE A 76 20.61 7.88 9.13
N TYR A 77 20.82 8.73 10.13
CA TYR A 77 20.90 10.18 9.97
C TYR A 77 22.09 10.58 9.09
N ARG A 78 21.82 11.44 8.11
CA ARG A 78 22.79 12.23 7.35
C ARG A 78 22.20 13.62 7.16
N ILE A 79 23.06 14.63 6.98
CA ILE A 79 22.61 16.02 6.68
C ILE A 79 21.71 16.05 5.45
N SER A 80 22.02 15.22 4.46
CA SER A 80 21.25 15.02 3.25
C SER A 80 21.43 13.59 2.75
N GLN A 81 20.35 12.93 2.38
CA GLN A 81 20.40 11.62 1.73
C GLN A 81 19.19 11.32 0.86
N TYR A 82 19.34 10.32 -0.01
CA TYR A 82 18.29 9.86 -0.90
C TYR A 82 17.59 8.64 -0.30
N GLU A 83 16.29 8.73 -0.11
CA GLU A 83 15.47 7.60 0.37
C GLU A 83 14.47 7.19 -0.70
N LYS A 84 14.24 5.87 -0.80
CA LYS A 84 13.27 5.32 -1.74
C LYS A 84 11.87 5.78 -1.35
N ILE A 85 11.15 6.36 -2.29
CA ILE A 85 9.77 6.84 -2.10
C ILE A 85 8.75 6.11 -2.96
N ALA A 86 9.17 5.42 -4.02
CA ALA A 86 8.30 4.58 -4.84
C ALA A 86 9.10 3.56 -5.67
N GLU A 87 8.41 2.52 -6.15
CA GLU A 87 8.96 1.44 -6.98
C GLU A 87 8.00 1.07 -8.11
N PHE A 88 8.53 0.85 -9.31
CA PHE A 88 7.77 0.82 -10.58
C PHE A 88 8.06 -0.42 -11.43
N ASN A 89 8.56 -1.51 -10.84
CA ASN A 89 8.93 -2.74 -11.57
C ASN A 89 7.86 -3.21 -12.58
N LYS A 90 6.58 -3.16 -12.16
CA LYS A 90 5.46 -3.60 -13.01
C LYS A 90 5.15 -2.62 -14.16
N CYS A 91 5.53 -1.35 -14.03
CA CYS A 91 5.38 -0.34 -15.07
C CYS A 91 6.52 -0.36 -16.10
N LEU A 92 7.56 -1.19 -15.92
CA LEU A 92 8.73 -1.23 -16.79
C LEU A 92 8.40 -1.32 -18.29
N PRO A 93 7.42 -2.14 -18.73
CA PRO A 93 7.03 -2.19 -20.15
C PRO A 93 6.53 -0.84 -20.72
N GLU A 94 6.01 0.07 -19.89
CA GLU A 94 5.48 1.37 -20.32
C GLU A 94 6.54 2.45 -20.49
N TYR A 95 7.71 2.32 -19.86
CA TYR A 95 8.73 3.37 -19.88
C TYR A 95 10.12 2.91 -20.33
N LYS A 96 10.35 1.62 -20.53
CA LYS A 96 11.68 1.08 -20.89
C LYS A 96 12.28 1.70 -22.16
N ASP A 97 11.44 2.09 -23.12
CA ASP A 97 11.84 2.62 -24.43
C ASP A 97 11.74 4.16 -24.50
N LEU A 98 11.36 4.82 -23.40
CA LEU A 98 11.22 6.29 -23.35
C LEU A 98 12.57 6.99 -23.21
N GLY A 99 12.70 8.17 -23.82
CA GLY A 99 13.83 9.05 -23.57
C GLY A 99 13.84 9.58 -22.12
N ASN A 100 15.00 10.00 -21.62
CA ASN A 100 15.19 10.39 -20.21
C ASN A 100 14.14 11.38 -19.69
N MET A 101 13.80 12.41 -20.48
CA MET A 101 12.80 13.43 -20.12
C MET A 101 11.40 12.82 -19.99
N GLU A 102 10.99 12.05 -20.98
CA GLU A 102 9.67 11.42 -21.00
C GLU A 102 9.54 10.37 -19.89
N LEU A 103 10.63 9.63 -19.64
CA LEU A 103 10.71 8.66 -18.55
C LEU A 103 10.51 9.34 -17.19
N VAL A 104 11.26 10.39 -16.86
CA VAL A 104 11.11 11.03 -15.53
C VAL A 104 9.74 11.69 -15.37
N ARG A 105 9.15 12.23 -16.44
CA ARG A 105 7.77 12.74 -16.45
C ARG A 105 6.75 11.62 -16.23
N TYR A 106 6.95 10.46 -16.86
CA TYR A 106 6.12 9.27 -16.63
C TYR A 106 6.18 8.84 -15.16
N ILE A 107 7.39 8.71 -14.59
CA ILE A 107 7.60 8.32 -13.20
C ILE A 107 6.97 9.33 -12.23
N ALA A 108 7.11 10.63 -12.49
CA ALA A 108 6.45 11.68 -11.70
C ALA A 108 4.92 11.52 -11.71
N ARG A 109 4.32 11.35 -12.90
CA ARG A 109 2.87 11.14 -13.06
C ARG A 109 2.39 9.88 -12.34
N ALA A 110 3.10 8.76 -12.49
CA ALA A 110 2.76 7.50 -11.84
C ALA A 110 2.85 7.60 -10.30
N ARG A 111 3.88 8.27 -9.77
CA ARG A 111 4.00 8.54 -8.33
C ARG A 111 2.84 9.40 -7.82
N ASN A 112 2.53 10.50 -8.51
CA ASN A 112 1.45 11.39 -8.10
C ASN A 112 0.12 10.66 -8.10
N GLU A 113 -0.14 9.81 -9.09
CA GLU A 113 -1.37 9.05 -9.15
C GLU A 113 -1.54 8.08 -7.98
N ARG A 114 -0.44 7.47 -7.49
CA ARG A 114 -0.45 6.65 -6.26
C ARG A 114 -0.83 7.46 -5.02
N ILE A 115 -0.34 8.70 -4.91
CA ILE A 115 -0.69 9.61 -3.80
C ILE A 115 -2.17 9.99 -3.89
N ARG A 116 -2.66 10.35 -5.08
CA ARG A 116 -4.07 10.69 -5.28
C ARG A 116 -4.99 9.49 -5.07
N LEU A 117 -4.57 8.29 -5.47
CA LEU A 117 -5.31 7.07 -5.18
C LEU A 117 -5.52 6.94 -3.68
N ALA A 118 -4.45 6.99 -2.87
CA ALA A 118 -4.55 6.94 -1.43
C ALA A 118 -5.49 8.04 -0.89
N ALA A 119 -5.38 9.26 -1.41
CA ALA A 119 -6.24 10.36 -1.01
C ALA A 119 -7.72 10.11 -1.30
N ARG A 120 -8.07 9.60 -2.48
CA ARG A 120 -9.47 9.30 -2.85
C ARG A 120 -10.03 8.08 -2.12
N THR A 121 -9.19 7.08 -1.89
CA THR A 121 -9.51 5.86 -1.15
C THR A 121 -9.87 6.17 0.30
N TYR A 122 -8.98 6.90 1.01
CA TYR A 122 -9.13 7.15 2.45
C TYR A 122 -9.70 8.53 2.79
N GLY A 123 -10.06 9.35 1.79
CA GLY A 123 -10.60 10.70 2.01
C GLY A 123 -9.57 11.68 2.59
N LEU A 124 -8.31 11.56 2.16
CA LEU A 124 -7.20 12.36 2.69
C LEU A 124 -7.23 13.78 2.14
N LYS A 125 -6.92 14.75 2.99
CA LYS A 125 -6.78 16.19 2.66
C LYS A 125 -5.33 16.60 2.45
N SER A 126 -4.39 15.89 3.07
CA SER A 126 -2.95 16.15 2.93
C SER A 126 -2.15 14.86 3.14
N ASN A 127 -0.90 14.87 2.68
CA ASN A 127 0.02 13.75 2.85
C ASN A 127 1.40 14.26 3.29
N LEU A 128 2.06 13.53 4.19
CA LEU A 128 3.41 13.81 4.64
C LEU A 128 4.22 12.54 4.87
N TYR A 129 5.53 12.68 4.88
CA TYR A 129 6.41 11.68 5.44
C TYR A 129 6.68 12.01 6.91
N HIS A 130 6.48 11.03 7.79
CA HIS A 130 6.91 11.08 9.18
C HIS A 130 8.11 10.15 9.34
N CYS A 131 9.24 10.74 9.70
CA CYS A 131 10.52 10.06 9.57
C CYS A 131 11.27 10.00 10.91
N VAL A 132 11.86 8.85 11.17
CA VAL A 132 12.76 8.59 12.30
C VAL A 132 14.18 8.46 11.76
N ALA A 133 14.96 9.54 11.81
CA ALA A 133 16.38 9.52 11.46
C ALA A 133 17.20 9.05 12.67
N ARG A 134 18.01 8.01 12.47
CA ARG A 134 18.74 7.31 13.54
C ARG A 134 20.17 7.84 13.62
N LYS A 135 20.51 8.48 14.74
CA LYS A 135 21.84 9.03 15.01
C LYS A 135 22.39 8.35 16.26
N GLU A 136 23.70 8.33 16.43
CA GLU A 136 24.29 7.85 17.68
C GLU A 136 23.64 8.54 18.90
N GLY A 137 23.23 7.72 19.87
CA GLY A 137 22.56 8.15 21.10
C GLY A 137 21.14 8.70 20.96
N CYS A 138 20.55 8.81 19.76
CA CYS A 138 19.20 9.37 19.62
C CYS A 138 18.45 9.00 18.34
N PHE A 139 17.12 9.14 18.41
CA PHE A 139 16.26 9.26 17.24
C PHE A 139 15.86 10.72 17.02
N LEU A 140 15.98 11.19 15.78
CA LEU A 140 15.52 12.50 15.34
C LEU A 140 14.23 12.30 14.55
N ILE A 141 13.14 12.88 15.06
CA ILE A 141 11.86 12.89 14.38
C ILE A 141 11.82 14.12 13.49
N TYR A 142 11.49 13.93 12.22
CA TYR A 142 11.26 15.04 11.31
C TYR A 142 10.11 14.72 10.36
N GLU A 143 9.35 15.74 9.99
CA GLU A 143 8.21 15.62 9.09
C GLU A 143 8.43 16.50 7.86
N VAL A 144 8.07 15.98 6.70
CA VAL A 144 8.18 16.72 5.43
C VAL A 144 7.00 16.40 4.53
N SER A 145 6.56 17.39 3.76
CA SER A 145 5.46 17.21 2.80
C SER A 145 5.72 16.06 1.83
N MET A 146 4.67 15.26 1.59
CA MET A 146 4.60 14.26 0.52
C MET A 146 3.91 14.90 -0.70
N ALA A 147 4.42 16.04 -1.17
CA ALA A 147 3.83 16.77 -2.29
C ALA A 147 3.94 15.97 -3.60
N GLU A 148 3.02 16.24 -4.53
CA GLU A 148 3.09 15.81 -5.93
C GLU A 148 4.27 16.48 -6.66
N ILE A 149 4.87 15.79 -7.62
CA ILE A 149 5.93 16.34 -8.49
C ILE A 149 5.25 16.96 -9.70
N ASN A 150 5.42 18.25 -9.97
CA ASN A 150 4.92 18.85 -11.21
C ASN A 150 5.75 18.37 -12.42
N PRO A 151 5.23 17.55 -13.33
CA PRO A 151 6.00 17.01 -14.46
C PRO A 151 6.48 18.08 -15.45
N ASP A 152 5.80 19.22 -15.50
CA ASP A 152 6.09 20.30 -16.45
C ASP A 152 7.18 21.24 -15.90
N SER A 153 7.37 21.27 -14.58
CA SER A 153 8.45 22.02 -13.91
C SER A 153 9.74 21.21 -13.72
N ILE A 154 9.80 19.96 -14.21
CA ILE A 154 10.99 19.13 -14.11
C ILE A 154 12.12 19.73 -14.95
N HIS A 155 13.29 19.88 -14.33
CA HIS A 155 14.48 20.41 -14.97
C HIS A 155 15.76 19.73 -14.42
N GLY A 156 16.92 20.10 -14.98
CA GLY A 156 18.21 19.61 -14.49
C GLY A 156 18.42 18.10 -14.66
N ILE A 157 17.86 17.50 -15.72
CA ILE A 157 17.93 16.06 -15.97
C ILE A 157 19.35 15.67 -16.36
N LYS A 158 19.94 14.74 -15.62
CA LYS A 158 21.28 14.21 -15.91
C LYS A 158 21.29 12.69 -15.79
N LYS A 159 21.91 12.03 -16.76
CA LYS A 159 22.20 10.60 -16.67
C LYS A 159 23.46 10.44 -15.82
N GLU A 160 23.31 9.77 -14.70
CA GLU A 160 24.38 9.44 -13.76
C GLU A 160 24.97 8.06 -14.09
N ARG A 161 25.97 7.63 -13.32
CA ARG A 161 26.46 6.25 -13.34
C ARG A 161 25.36 5.27 -12.85
N ASP A 162 25.53 3.98 -13.13
CA ASP A 162 24.65 2.90 -12.66
C ASP A 162 23.17 3.00 -13.09
N ASN A 163 22.93 3.39 -14.35
CA ASN A 163 21.58 3.53 -14.92
C ASN A 163 20.65 4.41 -14.08
N THR A 164 21.20 5.45 -13.46
CA THR A 164 20.43 6.39 -12.63
C THR A 164 20.22 7.70 -13.38
N ILE A 165 19.03 8.28 -13.28
CA ILE A 165 18.71 9.60 -13.84
C ILE A 165 18.40 10.52 -12.66
N SER A 166 19.16 11.60 -12.51
CA SER A 166 18.88 12.66 -11.55
C SER A 166 18.06 13.76 -12.20
N PHE A 167 17.15 14.38 -11.43
CA PHE A 167 16.33 15.50 -11.88
C PHE A 167 15.84 16.34 -10.70
N ARG A 168 15.31 17.53 -10.99
CA ARG A 168 14.80 18.47 -9.98
C ARG A 168 13.40 18.96 -10.30
N GLU A 169 12.67 19.29 -9.25
CA GLU A 169 11.43 20.07 -9.31
C GLU A 169 11.51 21.08 -8.14
N GLY A 170 11.54 22.37 -8.48
CA GLY A 170 11.97 23.42 -7.55
C GLY A 170 13.33 23.08 -6.89
N ASP A 171 13.40 23.21 -5.57
CA ASP A 171 14.58 22.89 -4.76
C ASP A 171 14.71 21.40 -4.40
N ILE A 172 13.74 20.58 -4.80
CA ILE A 172 13.70 19.16 -4.46
C ILE A 172 14.44 18.35 -5.50
N GLU A 173 15.39 17.54 -5.05
CA GLU A 173 16.15 16.62 -5.88
C GLU A 173 15.58 15.20 -5.83
N TYR A 174 15.56 14.58 -7.00
CA TYR A 174 15.11 13.22 -7.22
C TYR A 174 16.15 12.41 -7.99
N LYS A 175 16.14 11.10 -7.77
CA LYS A 175 16.91 10.12 -8.55
C LYS A 175 16.01 8.96 -8.91
N PHE A 176 15.99 8.57 -10.17
CA PHE A 176 15.35 7.35 -10.62
C PHE A 176 16.41 6.33 -11.02
N ASN A 177 16.45 5.18 -10.36
CA ASN A 177 17.31 4.08 -10.75
C ASN A 177 16.56 3.16 -11.72
N CYS A 178 16.97 3.14 -12.99
CA CYS A 178 16.27 2.39 -14.03
C CYS A 178 16.36 0.87 -13.81
N SER A 179 17.51 0.37 -13.33
CA SER A 179 17.72 -1.07 -13.11
C SER A 179 16.84 -1.62 -11.98
N LYS A 180 16.68 -0.86 -10.90
CA LYS A 180 15.83 -1.23 -9.75
C LYS A 180 14.40 -0.74 -9.91
N SER A 181 14.12 0.07 -10.93
CA SER A 181 12.85 0.78 -11.13
C SER A 181 12.37 1.55 -9.89
N THR A 182 13.29 2.15 -9.15
CA THR A 182 13.01 2.84 -7.88
C THR A 182 13.23 4.34 -7.99
N LEU A 183 12.26 5.11 -7.48
CA LEU A 183 12.34 6.55 -7.34
C LEU A 183 12.79 6.90 -5.92
N TYR A 184 13.79 7.78 -5.85
CA TYR A 184 14.33 8.34 -4.63
C TYR A 184 14.09 9.84 -4.58
N LYS A 185 13.81 10.34 -3.39
CA LYS A 185 13.75 11.77 -3.08
C LYS A 185 14.88 12.11 -2.11
N ARG A 186 15.46 13.29 -2.25
CA ARG A 186 16.39 13.83 -1.27
C ARG A 186 15.64 14.29 -0.01
N PHE A 187 16.07 13.79 1.13
CA PHE A 187 15.62 14.17 2.46
C PHE A 187 16.76 14.89 3.19
N SER A 188 16.39 15.95 3.90
CA SER A 188 17.31 16.80 4.66
C SER A 188 16.72 16.99 6.05
N PRO A 189 17.03 16.11 7.02
CA PRO A 189 16.49 16.14 8.38
C PRO A 189 17.13 17.26 9.23
N THR A 190 17.19 18.49 8.69
CA THR A 190 17.86 19.64 9.33
C THR A 190 16.96 20.37 10.32
N LYS A 191 15.63 20.24 10.19
CA LYS A 191 14.62 20.79 11.11
C LYS A 191 13.87 19.65 11.78
N ALA A 192 14.48 19.03 12.80
CA ALA A 192 13.85 17.97 13.57
C ALA A 192 12.70 18.54 14.43
N SER A 193 11.56 17.88 14.43
CA SER A 193 10.40 18.17 15.28
C SER A 193 10.64 17.71 16.72
N ALA A 194 11.41 16.64 16.90
CA ALA A 194 11.79 16.13 18.22
C ALA A 194 13.11 15.37 18.17
N GLN A 195 13.80 15.32 19.30
CA GLN A 195 14.95 14.45 19.53
C GLN A 195 14.63 13.55 20.72
N ILE A 196 14.74 12.25 20.53
CA ILE A 196 14.48 11.24 21.54
C ILE A 196 15.84 10.62 21.91
N PRO A 197 16.37 10.87 23.10
CA PRO A 197 17.56 10.19 23.60
C PRO A 197 17.33 8.69 23.70
N ILE A 198 18.31 7.90 23.27
CA ILE A 198 18.27 6.44 23.27
C ILE A 198 19.50 5.89 23.98
N ASP A 199 19.26 5.23 25.11
CA ASP A 199 20.29 4.46 25.83
C ASP A 199 20.18 2.99 25.42
N ILE A 200 21.18 2.51 24.65
CA ILE A 200 21.20 1.12 24.18
C ILE A 200 21.62 0.21 25.33
N LEU A 201 20.74 -0.71 25.72
CA LEU A 201 20.98 -1.68 26.79
C LEU A 201 22.20 -2.55 26.46
N ARG A 202 23.06 -2.77 27.46
CA ARG A 202 24.25 -3.65 27.34
C ARG A 202 23.86 -5.08 27.01
N ASP A 203 22.91 -5.61 27.77
CA ASP A 203 22.36 -6.93 27.56
C ASP A 203 20.81 -6.86 27.49
N PRO A 204 20.23 -6.67 26.30
CA PRO A 204 18.78 -6.68 26.13
C PRO A 204 18.17 -8.07 26.37
N TYR A 205 18.93 -9.16 26.21
CA TYR A 205 18.42 -10.53 26.41
C TYR A 205 18.15 -10.78 27.89
N GLN A 206 19.09 -10.43 28.76
CA GLN A 206 18.90 -10.53 30.21
C GLN A 206 17.71 -9.69 30.68
N THR A 207 17.55 -8.48 30.12
CA THR A 207 16.42 -7.60 30.44
C THR A 207 15.08 -8.25 30.06
N ILE A 208 14.99 -8.84 28.87
CA ILE A 208 13.77 -9.53 28.40
C ILE A 208 13.47 -10.76 29.25
N LEU A 209 14.48 -11.60 29.54
CA LEU A 209 14.34 -12.79 30.37
C LEU A 209 13.86 -12.46 31.78
N GLY A 210 14.27 -11.33 32.34
CA GLY A 210 13.79 -10.85 33.65
C GLY A 210 12.33 -10.38 33.65
N LEU A 211 11.74 -10.07 32.49
CA LEU A 211 10.37 -9.57 32.36
C LEU A 211 9.36 -10.65 31.97
N LEU A 212 9.80 -11.69 31.26
CA LEU A 212 8.91 -12.73 30.75
C LEU A 212 8.80 -13.88 31.76
N PRO A 213 7.57 -14.29 32.16
CA PRO A 213 7.41 -15.56 32.86
C PRO A 213 7.81 -16.70 31.91
N LEU A 214 8.65 -17.63 32.38
CA LEU A 214 9.15 -18.75 31.57
C LEU A 214 8.01 -19.70 31.12
N ASP A 215 6.85 -19.66 31.80
CA ASP A 215 5.60 -20.31 31.38
C ASP A 215 4.81 -19.44 30.38
N LEU A 216 5.36 -19.26 29.18
CA LEU A 216 4.63 -18.62 28.08
C LEU A 216 3.58 -19.60 27.52
N ARG A 217 2.30 -19.32 27.78
CA ARG A 217 1.20 -20.00 27.10
C ARG A 217 1.05 -19.42 25.69
N TYR A 218 1.22 -20.26 24.68
CA TYR A 218 0.89 -19.88 23.30
C TYR A 218 -0.61 -19.61 23.19
N PRO A 219 -1.04 -18.51 22.56
CA PRO A 219 -2.43 -18.41 22.13
C PRO A 219 -2.69 -19.51 21.10
N GLU A 220 -3.60 -20.43 21.42
CA GLU A 220 -4.06 -21.46 20.51
C GLU A 220 -4.58 -20.82 19.22
N ASN A 221 -4.12 -21.37 18.08
CA ASN A 221 -4.65 -21.22 16.73
C ASN A 221 -5.11 -19.80 16.35
N THR A 222 -4.24 -19.09 15.63
CA THR A 222 -4.70 -17.96 14.82
C THR A 222 -5.75 -18.50 13.85
N PRO A 223 -7.00 -17.97 13.83
CA PRO A 223 -8.03 -18.46 12.91
C PRO A 223 -7.50 -18.41 11.46
N PRO A 224 -7.95 -19.30 10.56
CA PRO A 224 -7.57 -19.24 9.15
C PRO A 224 -7.80 -17.82 8.63
N SER A 225 -6.90 -17.36 7.75
CA SER A 225 -6.91 -16.00 7.18
C SER A 225 -8.34 -15.61 6.79
N ARG A 226 -8.89 -14.64 7.52
CA ARG A 226 -10.21 -14.05 7.21
C ARG A 226 -10.16 -13.15 5.97
N THR A 227 -9.07 -13.17 5.22
CA THR A 227 -8.85 -12.30 4.07
C THR A 227 -8.53 -13.12 2.83
N ILE A 228 -9.23 -12.81 1.74
CA ILE A 228 -8.91 -13.27 0.39
C ILE A 228 -8.50 -12.08 -0.48
N ILE A 229 -7.76 -12.33 -1.56
CA ILE A 229 -7.43 -11.30 -2.55
C ILE A 229 -8.16 -11.61 -3.86
N LEU A 230 -8.90 -10.62 -4.37
CA LEU A 230 -9.60 -10.69 -5.66
C LEU A 230 -8.91 -9.80 -6.70
N PRO A 231 -8.73 -10.27 -7.94
CA PRO A 231 -8.10 -9.46 -8.97
C PRO A 231 -9.08 -8.44 -9.55
N LEU A 232 -8.58 -7.25 -9.88
CA LEU A 232 -9.31 -6.24 -10.67
C LEU A 232 -9.11 -6.44 -12.18
N PHE A 233 -8.46 -7.53 -12.56
CA PHE A 233 -8.17 -7.97 -13.92
C PHE A 233 -8.53 -9.45 -14.08
N SER A 234 -8.44 -9.95 -15.30
CA SER A 234 -8.52 -11.38 -15.60
C SER A 234 -7.11 -11.93 -15.79
N PRO A 235 -6.66 -12.87 -14.94
CA PRO A 235 -5.37 -13.53 -15.12
C PRO A 235 -5.39 -14.32 -16.43
N ARG A 236 -4.35 -14.18 -17.26
CA ARG A 236 -4.20 -14.95 -18.50
C ARG A 236 -2.74 -15.25 -18.77
N ARG A 237 -2.50 -16.42 -19.38
CA ARG A 237 -1.19 -16.77 -19.95
C ARG A 237 -0.89 -15.83 -21.10
N GLY A 238 0.26 -15.14 -21.05
CA GLY A 238 0.67 -14.10 -22.01
C GLY A 238 0.38 -12.65 -21.57
N GLY A 239 -0.27 -12.45 -20.42
CA GLY A 239 -0.44 -11.12 -19.83
C GLY A 239 -1.83 -10.90 -19.25
N ASN A 240 -1.86 -10.37 -18.04
CA ASN A 240 -3.08 -9.95 -17.36
C ASN A 240 -3.84 -8.89 -18.19
N ILE A 241 -5.17 -9.03 -18.26
CA ILE A 241 -6.03 -8.15 -19.06
C ILE A 241 -7.23 -7.65 -18.27
N VAL A 242 -7.61 -6.40 -18.51
CA VAL A 242 -8.94 -5.90 -18.14
C VAL A 242 -9.80 -5.93 -19.40
N HIS A 243 -10.87 -6.72 -19.39
CA HIS A 243 -11.74 -6.88 -20.56
C HIS A 243 -12.59 -5.64 -20.82
N ASP A 244 -12.81 -5.31 -22.09
CA ASP A 244 -13.56 -4.11 -22.49
C ASP A 244 -15.06 -4.20 -22.23
N LYS A 245 -15.61 -5.41 -22.03
CA LYS A 245 -17.06 -5.67 -21.96
C LYS A 245 -17.46 -6.57 -20.79
N SER A 246 -16.59 -6.74 -19.79
CA SER A 246 -16.88 -7.58 -18.62
C SER A 246 -16.13 -7.10 -17.38
N GLY A 247 -16.46 -7.69 -16.23
CA GLY A 247 -15.91 -7.28 -14.93
C GLY A 247 -16.15 -5.81 -14.65
N LEU A 248 -15.05 -5.06 -14.58
CA LEU A 248 -15.05 -3.63 -14.29
C LEU A 248 -15.51 -2.76 -15.48
N ASN A 249 -15.47 -3.28 -16.71
CA ASN A 249 -16.04 -2.61 -17.87
C ASN A 249 -17.37 -3.25 -18.32
N GLN A 250 -18.10 -3.93 -17.42
CA GLN A 250 -19.40 -4.53 -17.76
C GLN A 250 -20.41 -3.51 -18.32
N TRP A 251 -20.32 -2.26 -17.88
CA TRP A 251 -21.15 -1.16 -18.40
C TRP A 251 -21.06 -0.98 -19.92
N ASN A 252 -19.96 -1.41 -20.56
CA ASN A 252 -19.73 -1.34 -22.01
C ASN A 252 -20.16 -2.62 -22.76
N ALA A 253 -20.77 -3.59 -22.06
CA ALA A 253 -21.22 -4.83 -22.69
C ALA A 253 -22.41 -4.59 -23.64
N GLY A 254 -22.49 -5.39 -24.70
CA GLY A 254 -23.65 -5.39 -25.61
C GLY A 254 -24.92 -5.95 -24.98
N GLY A 255 -26.05 -5.79 -25.68
CA GLY A 255 -27.37 -6.25 -25.22
C GLY A 255 -28.14 -5.13 -24.52
N ARG A 256 -28.63 -5.36 -23.30
CA ARG A 256 -29.44 -4.36 -22.59
C ARG A 256 -28.64 -3.07 -22.32
N SER A 257 -29.37 -1.96 -22.25
CA SER A 257 -28.82 -0.71 -21.73
C SER A 257 -28.30 -0.92 -20.31
N ARG A 258 -27.09 -0.41 -20.05
CA ARG A 258 -26.39 -0.50 -18.77
C ARG A 258 -26.02 0.89 -18.32
N HIS A 259 -26.07 1.11 -17.02
CA HIS A 259 -25.53 2.34 -16.45
C HIS A 259 -24.00 2.29 -16.53
N GLU A 260 -23.35 3.44 -16.74
CA GLU A 260 -21.88 3.56 -16.86
C GLU A 260 -21.11 3.16 -15.60
N ASP A 261 -21.80 2.96 -14.49
CA ASP A 261 -21.24 2.53 -13.19
C ASP A 261 -21.62 1.09 -12.84
N GLU A 262 -22.21 0.36 -13.78
CA GLU A 262 -22.59 -1.03 -13.60
C GLU A 262 -21.36 -1.94 -13.78
N VAL A 263 -20.88 -2.52 -12.69
CA VAL A 263 -19.64 -3.33 -12.66
C VAL A 263 -19.79 -4.54 -11.74
N TYR A 264 -18.86 -5.49 -11.89
CA TYR A 264 -18.62 -6.50 -10.87
C TYR A 264 -17.12 -6.74 -10.66
N ILE A 265 -16.73 -7.04 -9.42
CA ILE A 265 -15.39 -7.56 -9.13
C ILE A 265 -15.40 -9.08 -9.41
N PRO A 266 -14.51 -9.60 -10.26
CA PRO A 266 -14.43 -11.04 -10.53
C PRO A 266 -14.08 -11.83 -9.27
N VAL A 267 -14.77 -12.95 -9.04
CA VAL A 267 -14.42 -13.95 -8.05
C VAL A 267 -13.93 -15.20 -8.79
N PRO A 268 -12.61 -15.45 -8.83
CA PRO A 268 -12.06 -16.64 -9.49
C PRO A 268 -12.61 -17.93 -8.88
N LYS A 269 -12.88 -18.94 -9.72
CA LYS A 269 -13.45 -20.22 -9.28
C LYS A 269 -12.61 -20.92 -8.21
N TRP A 270 -11.29 -20.77 -8.28
CA TRP A 270 -10.38 -21.38 -7.30
C TRP A 270 -10.53 -20.78 -5.89
N ILE A 271 -10.96 -19.51 -5.76
CA ILE A 271 -11.23 -18.89 -4.46
C ILE A 271 -12.34 -19.63 -3.73
N HIS A 272 -13.43 -19.97 -4.43
CA HIS A 272 -14.55 -20.72 -3.83
C HIS A 272 -14.14 -22.13 -3.37
N ARG A 273 -13.13 -22.73 -4.02
CA ARG A 273 -12.58 -24.04 -3.65
C ARG A 273 -11.63 -23.98 -2.47
N ALA A 274 -10.72 -22.98 -2.47
CA ALA A 274 -9.71 -22.84 -1.43
C ALA A 274 -10.27 -22.20 -0.15
N PHE A 275 -11.33 -21.39 -0.26
CA PHE A 275 -11.95 -20.66 0.83
C PHE A 275 -13.46 -20.93 0.86
N GLU A 276 -13.82 -22.18 1.13
CA GLU A 276 -15.22 -22.59 1.24
C GLU A 276 -15.97 -21.75 2.29
N ASN A 277 -17.22 -21.41 1.99
CA ASN A 277 -18.09 -20.59 2.86
C ASN A 277 -17.52 -19.21 3.20
N PHE A 278 -16.52 -18.72 2.46
CA PHE A 278 -16.00 -17.37 2.64
C PHE A 278 -17.10 -16.34 2.40
N PHE A 279 -17.77 -16.39 1.24
CA PHE A 279 -18.94 -15.58 0.92
C PHE A 279 -20.25 -16.27 1.31
N PRO A 280 -21.32 -15.49 1.57
CA PRO A 280 -22.68 -16.03 1.63
C PRO A 280 -23.09 -16.70 0.30
N PRO A 281 -24.14 -17.53 0.30
CA PRO A 281 -24.68 -18.13 -0.92
C PRO A 281 -25.07 -17.07 -1.97
N ARG A 282 -25.18 -17.52 -3.22
CA ARG A 282 -25.56 -16.67 -4.36
C ARG A 282 -26.82 -15.85 -4.04
N HIS A 283 -26.80 -14.58 -4.43
CA HIS A 283 -27.87 -13.61 -4.21
C HIS A 283 -28.18 -13.26 -2.75
N VAL A 284 -27.51 -13.87 -1.76
CA VAL A 284 -27.62 -13.45 -0.36
C VAL A 284 -26.79 -12.19 -0.15
N SER A 285 -27.48 -11.11 0.22
CA SER A 285 -26.84 -9.81 0.43
C SER A 285 -26.04 -9.76 1.74
N PHE A 286 -24.90 -9.08 1.71
CA PHE A 286 -24.09 -8.77 2.89
C PHE A 286 -23.54 -7.34 2.82
N ASN A 287 -22.97 -6.88 3.94
CA ASN A 287 -22.40 -5.55 4.04
C ASN A 287 -20.91 -5.57 3.68
N LEU A 288 -20.54 -4.71 2.74
CA LEU A 288 -19.15 -4.42 2.38
C LEU A 288 -18.81 -3.00 2.82
N PHE A 289 -17.86 -2.87 3.73
CA PHE A 289 -17.36 -1.61 4.25
C PHE A 289 -16.17 -1.18 3.40
N LEU A 290 -16.32 -0.02 2.76
CA LEU A 290 -15.29 0.63 1.96
C LEU A 290 -14.26 1.30 2.88
N PRO A 291 -13.06 1.58 2.35
CA PRO A 291 -12.10 2.44 3.04
C PRO A 291 -12.74 3.79 3.37
N GLY A 292 -12.54 4.28 4.60
CA GLY A 292 -13.23 5.46 5.12
C GLY A 292 -14.65 5.20 5.64
N GLY A 293 -15.08 3.94 5.79
CA GLY A 293 -16.25 3.55 6.59
C GLY A 293 -17.59 3.54 5.86
N LYS A 294 -17.67 3.95 4.59
CA LYS A 294 -18.92 3.88 3.81
C LYS A 294 -19.34 2.43 3.62
N LYS A 295 -20.62 2.13 3.87
CA LYS A 295 -21.20 0.79 3.71
C LYS A 295 -21.89 0.63 2.35
N LEU A 296 -21.59 -0.44 1.64
CA LEU A 296 -22.34 -0.93 0.47
C LEU A 296 -23.07 -2.23 0.81
N ARG A 297 -24.24 -2.44 0.22
CA ARG A 297 -24.89 -3.76 0.18
C ARG A 297 -24.43 -4.47 -1.09
N VAL A 298 -23.89 -5.68 -0.95
CA VAL A 298 -23.36 -6.46 -2.07
C VAL A 298 -23.80 -7.92 -2.00
N ALA A 299 -23.70 -8.64 -3.10
CA ALA A 299 -23.93 -10.09 -3.16
C ALA A 299 -23.02 -10.73 -4.22
N VAL A 300 -22.77 -12.03 -4.07
CA VAL A 300 -22.18 -12.86 -5.12
C VAL A 300 -23.29 -13.29 -6.09
N CYS A 301 -23.06 -13.08 -7.37
CA CYS A 301 -24.05 -13.17 -8.45
C CYS A 301 -23.46 -13.87 -9.70
N GLN A 302 -24.35 -14.07 -10.68
CA GLN A 302 -24.07 -14.67 -11.99
C GLN A 302 -23.69 -16.16 -11.95
N ALA A 303 -23.71 -16.80 -13.12
CA ALA A 303 -23.35 -18.20 -13.27
C ALA A 303 -21.91 -18.45 -12.79
N GLY A 304 -21.75 -19.48 -11.96
CA GLY A 304 -20.46 -19.85 -11.36
C GLY A 304 -20.02 -18.96 -10.20
N ASP A 305 -20.92 -18.16 -9.62
CA ASP A 305 -20.65 -17.34 -8.43
C ASP A 305 -19.49 -16.35 -8.65
N LYS A 306 -19.35 -15.90 -9.90
CA LYS A 306 -18.15 -15.21 -10.39
C LYS A 306 -18.16 -13.69 -10.20
N ALA A 307 -19.28 -13.11 -9.77
CA ALA A 307 -19.47 -11.66 -9.79
C ALA A 307 -19.87 -11.13 -8.42
N LEU A 308 -18.98 -10.37 -7.78
CA LEU A 308 -19.32 -9.57 -6.61
C LEU A 308 -19.90 -8.23 -7.07
N MET A 309 -21.17 -7.98 -6.77
CA MET A 309 -21.95 -6.83 -7.29
C MET A 309 -22.66 -6.09 -6.16
N SER A 310 -22.88 -4.78 -6.31
CA SER A 310 -23.63 -3.99 -5.32
C SER A 310 -25.12 -3.94 -5.61
N ASN A 311 -25.90 -3.57 -4.59
CA ASN A 311 -27.28 -3.13 -4.72
C ASN A 311 -27.43 -1.75 -4.02
N PRO A 312 -27.69 -0.65 -4.75
CA PRO A 312 -27.94 -0.58 -6.19
C PRO A 312 -26.71 -0.94 -7.03
N ASN A 313 -26.93 -1.45 -8.25
CA ASN A 313 -25.87 -2.03 -9.09
C ASN A 313 -24.83 -1.03 -9.62
N LYS A 314 -25.04 0.26 -9.35
CA LYS A 314 -24.11 1.35 -9.67
C LYS A 314 -23.16 1.71 -8.53
N ALA A 315 -23.48 1.36 -7.29
CA ALA A 315 -22.77 1.90 -6.12
C ALA A 315 -21.30 1.45 -6.05
N LEU A 316 -21.02 0.20 -6.46
CA LEU A 316 -19.66 -0.31 -6.54
C LEU A 316 -18.86 0.40 -7.62
N GLY A 317 -19.43 0.65 -8.80
CA GLY A 317 -18.74 1.36 -9.89
C GLY A 317 -18.55 2.85 -9.62
N GLU A 318 -19.54 3.51 -9.02
CA GLU A 318 -19.43 4.91 -8.57
C GLU A 318 -18.25 5.07 -7.60
N TRP A 319 -18.08 4.14 -6.65
CA TRP A 319 -16.92 4.16 -5.76
C TRP A 319 -15.62 3.75 -6.47
N LEU A 320 -15.60 2.58 -7.10
CA LEU A 320 -14.39 1.97 -7.64
C LEU A 320 -13.86 2.73 -8.87
N LEU A 321 -14.69 2.90 -9.91
CA LEU A 321 -14.27 3.51 -11.17
C LEU A 321 -14.13 5.03 -11.05
N ARG A 322 -15.15 5.69 -10.47
CA ARG A 322 -15.26 7.15 -10.51
C ARG A 322 -14.47 7.79 -9.40
N ARG A 323 -14.72 7.40 -8.14
CA ARG A 323 -14.04 8.00 -7.00
C ARG A 323 -12.61 7.49 -6.88
N VAL A 324 -12.37 6.19 -6.86
CA VAL A 324 -11.04 5.67 -6.51
C VAL A 324 -10.11 5.63 -7.72
N LEU A 325 -10.51 5.00 -8.84
CA LEU A 325 -9.67 4.90 -10.05
C LEU A 325 -9.71 6.16 -10.94
N SER A 326 -10.58 7.12 -10.61
CA SER A 326 -10.69 8.42 -11.28
C SER A 326 -10.87 8.34 -12.80
N LEU A 327 -11.69 7.38 -13.26
CA LEU A 327 -12.06 7.22 -14.67
C LEU A 327 -13.20 8.17 -15.02
N LYS A 328 -13.07 8.88 -16.14
CA LYS A 328 -14.18 9.63 -16.72
C LYS A 328 -15.30 8.67 -17.15
N ARG A 329 -16.55 9.13 -17.10
CA ARG A 329 -17.67 8.40 -17.70
C ARG A 329 -17.37 8.11 -19.17
N GLY A 330 -17.61 6.87 -19.60
CA GLY A 330 -17.20 6.36 -20.93
C GLY A 330 -15.72 5.96 -21.08
N GLU A 331 -14.84 6.21 -20.09
CA GLU A 331 -13.45 5.77 -20.14
C GLU A 331 -13.32 4.30 -19.71
N LEU A 332 -12.73 3.46 -20.57
CA LEU A 332 -12.43 2.06 -20.26
C LEU A 332 -11.28 1.96 -19.26
N LEU A 333 -11.43 1.10 -18.26
CA LEU A 333 -10.32 0.68 -17.43
C LEU A 333 -9.42 -0.28 -18.22
N THR A 334 -8.11 0.00 -18.23
CA THR A 334 -7.09 -0.88 -18.83
C THR A 334 -6.16 -1.44 -17.75
N TYR A 335 -5.51 -2.56 -18.05
CA TYR A 335 -4.52 -3.14 -17.13
C TYR A 335 -3.31 -2.20 -16.92
N SER A 336 -2.83 -1.53 -17.98
CA SER A 336 -1.78 -0.51 -17.88
C SER A 336 -2.16 0.62 -16.90
N LYS A 337 -3.44 1.05 -16.86
CA LYS A 337 -3.88 2.04 -15.88
C LYS A 337 -3.77 1.51 -14.44
N LEU A 338 -4.17 0.26 -14.19
CA LEU A 338 -3.97 -0.40 -12.89
C LEU A 338 -2.49 -0.43 -12.48
N LEU A 339 -1.60 -0.84 -13.39
CA LEU A 339 -0.15 -0.88 -13.14
C LEU A 339 0.43 0.50 -12.82
N ARG A 340 0.05 1.52 -13.59
CA ARG A 340 0.48 2.91 -13.39
C ARG A 340 0.04 3.45 -12.04
N ILE A 341 -1.21 3.18 -11.67
CA ILE A 341 -1.78 3.51 -10.36
C ILE A 341 -1.09 2.70 -9.25
N GLY A 342 -0.53 1.53 -9.57
CA GLY A 342 0.20 0.66 -8.64
C GLY A 342 -0.68 -0.29 -7.85
N VAL A 343 -1.94 -0.49 -8.25
CA VAL A 343 -2.87 -1.45 -7.64
C VAL A 343 -3.51 -2.31 -8.71
N ASP A 344 -3.68 -3.60 -8.45
CA ASP A 344 -4.30 -4.54 -9.41
C ASP A 344 -5.33 -5.47 -8.76
N SER A 345 -5.53 -5.37 -7.46
CA SER A 345 -6.33 -6.30 -6.69
C SER A 345 -6.91 -5.64 -5.46
N VAL A 346 -7.89 -6.32 -4.86
CA VAL A 346 -8.52 -5.91 -3.62
C VAL A 346 -8.49 -7.05 -2.61
N ALA A 347 -8.22 -6.71 -1.35
CA ALA A 347 -8.41 -7.61 -0.23
C ALA A 347 -9.87 -7.54 0.22
N ILE A 348 -10.50 -8.71 0.39
CA ILE A 348 -11.80 -8.82 1.05
C ILE A 348 -11.56 -9.50 2.39
N THR A 349 -11.85 -8.80 3.50
CA THR A 349 -11.68 -9.32 4.86
C THR A 349 -13.04 -9.56 5.50
N LYS A 350 -13.27 -10.75 6.04
CA LYS A 350 -14.50 -11.16 6.73
C LYS A 350 -14.32 -10.96 8.23
N ASP A 351 -14.85 -9.88 8.78
CA ASP A 351 -14.78 -9.62 10.23
C ASP A 351 -15.67 -10.58 11.01
N SER A 352 -16.91 -10.74 10.53
CA SER A 352 -17.94 -11.59 11.10
C SER A 352 -18.92 -11.99 9.99
N VAL A 353 -19.89 -12.85 10.31
CA VAL A 353 -20.94 -13.24 9.36
C VAL A 353 -21.65 -11.98 8.84
N GLY A 354 -21.71 -11.84 7.50
CA GLY A 354 -22.39 -10.72 6.84
C GLY A 354 -21.67 -9.36 6.90
N ARG A 355 -20.46 -9.29 7.47
CA ARG A 355 -19.67 -8.05 7.60
C ARG A 355 -18.29 -8.24 7.00
N TYR A 356 -18.03 -7.51 5.91
CA TYR A 356 -16.79 -7.60 5.15
C TYR A 356 -16.19 -6.22 4.92
N HIS A 357 -14.87 -6.15 4.83
CA HIS A 357 -14.11 -4.95 4.46
C HIS A 357 -13.46 -5.16 3.10
N ILE A 358 -13.30 -4.08 2.33
CA ILE A 358 -12.54 -4.07 1.08
C ILE A 358 -11.43 -3.04 1.14
N ASP A 359 -10.22 -3.45 0.74
CA ASP A 359 -9.07 -2.56 0.62
C ASP A 359 -8.32 -2.83 -0.69
N PHE A 360 -7.72 -1.81 -1.29
CA PHE A 360 -6.86 -2.00 -2.45
C PHE A 360 -5.53 -2.63 -2.05
N LYS A 361 -4.94 -3.37 -2.98
CA LYS A 361 -3.63 -4.00 -2.83
C LYS A 361 -2.71 -3.64 -3.98
N ALA A 362 -1.43 -3.55 -3.67
CA ALA A 362 -0.42 -3.25 -4.67
C ALA A 362 -0.35 -4.29 -5.77
N SER A 363 0.18 -3.86 -6.92
CA SER A 363 0.36 -4.75 -8.05
C SER A 363 1.24 -5.96 -7.71
N GLY A 364 0.74 -7.17 -8.01
CA GLY A 364 1.39 -8.44 -7.72
C GLY A 364 0.96 -9.10 -6.40
N THR A 365 0.19 -8.43 -5.55
CA THR A 365 -0.32 -9.04 -4.31
C THR A 365 -1.25 -10.22 -4.61
N TYR A 366 -2.11 -10.12 -5.63
CA TYR A 366 -2.95 -11.24 -6.05
C TYR A 366 -2.12 -12.43 -6.53
N ASP A 367 -1.09 -12.21 -7.36
CA ASP A 367 -0.24 -13.30 -7.88
C ASP A 367 0.46 -14.05 -6.74
N ALA A 368 1.00 -13.33 -5.76
CA ALA A 368 1.63 -13.92 -4.58
C ALA A 368 0.62 -14.70 -3.73
N PHE A 369 -0.58 -14.15 -3.53
CA PHE A 369 -1.67 -14.82 -2.82
C PHE A 369 -2.14 -16.09 -3.53
N ALA A 370 -2.31 -16.03 -4.85
CA ALA A 370 -2.75 -17.16 -5.66
C ALA A 370 -1.72 -18.30 -5.63
N ARG A 371 -0.42 -18.00 -5.80
CA ARG A 371 0.66 -19.00 -5.66
C ARG A 371 0.67 -19.66 -4.29
N ALA A 372 0.48 -18.90 -3.22
CA ALA A 372 0.52 -19.44 -1.87
C ALA A 372 -0.70 -20.32 -1.50
N ASN A 373 -1.83 -20.18 -2.20
CA ASN A 373 -3.11 -20.78 -1.79
C ASN A 373 -3.78 -21.65 -2.86
N SER A 374 -3.18 -21.79 -4.04
CA SER A 374 -3.75 -22.58 -5.13
C SER A 374 -2.68 -23.42 -5.82
N SER A 375 -2.70 -24.73 -5.58
CA SER A 375 -1.87 -25.69 -6.30
C SER A 375 -2.13 -25.66 -7.81
N GLN A 376 -3.34 -25.30 -8.24
CA GLN A 376 -3.69 -25.13 -9.66
C GLN A 376 -3.05 -23.91 -10.30
N TYR A 377 -2.78 -22.85 -9.52
CA TYR A 377 -2.03 -21.69 -10.02
C TYR A 377 -0.54 -22.05 -10.24
N ILE A 378 0.01 -22.96 -9.42
CA ILE A 378 1.38 -23.48 -9.55
C ILE A 378 1.49 -24.49 -10.71
N ILE A 379 0.50 -25.39 -10.88
CA ILE A 379 0.52 -26.42 -11.94
C ILE A 379 0.45 -25.81 -13.35
N ASP A 380 -0.21 -24.67 -13.53
CA ASP A 380 -0.20 -23.92 -14.79
C ASP A 380 1.14 -23.18 -15.05
N GLU A 381 2.01 -23.01 -14.05
CA GLU A 381 3.40 -22.49 -14.20
C GLU A 381 4.42 -23.65 -14.40
N ASP A 382 4.29 -24.78 -13.69
CA ASP A 382 5.30 -25.86 -13.66
C ASP A 382 5.16 -26.95 -14.75
N ARG A 383 4.01 -27.09 -15.42
CA ARG A 383 3.85 -28.05 -16.53
C ARG A 383 4.59 -27.67 -17.82
N GLU A 384 5.39 -26.61 -17.80
CA GLU A 384 6.08 -26.07 -18.98
C GLU A 384 7.61 -26.13 -18.91
N HIS A 385 8.15 -26.85 -17.91
CA HIS A 385 9.55 -27.25 -17.87
C HIS A 385 9.77 -28.75 -18.15
N LEU A 386 8.77 -29.42 -18.74
CA LEU A 386 8.88 -30.78 -19.29
C LEU A 386 8.53 -30.82 -20.76
#